data_AF-A0A3B8Z5K0-F1
#
_entry.id   AF-A0A3B8Z5K0-F1
#
_cell.length_a   1.000
_cell.length_b   1.000
_cell.length_c   1.000
_cell.angle_alpha   90.00
_cell.angle_beta   90.00
_cell.angle_gamma   90.00
#
_symmetry.space_group_name_H-M   'P 1'
#
loop_
_entity.id
_entity.type
_entity.pdbx_description
1 polymer ?
#
loop_
_entity_poly.entity_id
_entity_poly.type
_entity_poly.pdbx_seq_one_letter_code
_entity_poly.pdbx_strand_id
1 'polypeptide(L)' 'APDERERETLLDFLEQRRLQLTASPGEAEALLKQPRRPRRDDLPVTELASWFGVARVLLNLDEVIHRG' A
#
# COMPACT_ATOMS: atom_id res chain seq x y z
N ALA A 1 -8.31 11.71 -13.48
CA ALA A 1 -8.82 10.83 -12.40
C ALA A 1 -8.65 9.39 -12.88
N PRO A 2 -8.34 8.42 -12.01
CA PRO A 2 -8.21 7.04 -12.44
C PRO A 2 -9.53 6.55 -13.05
N ASP A 3 -9.45 5.70 -14.06
CA ASP A 3 -10.63 5.06 -14.63
C ASP A 3 -11.19 3.98 -13.68
N GLU A 4 -12.37 3.45 -14.02
CA GLU A 4 -13.06 2.47 -13.17
C GLU A 4 -12.25 1.19 -12.99
N ARG A 5 -11.50 0.77 -14.01
CA ARG A 5 -10.68 -0.44 -14.00
C ARG A 5 -9.43 -0.26 -13.13
N GLU A 6 -8.79 0.89 -13.22
CA GLU A 6 -7.65 1.26 -12.36
C GLU A 6 -8.09 1.31 -10.89
N ARG A 7 -9.28 1.85 -10.63
CA ARG A 7 -9.85 1.89 -9.28
C ARG A 7 -10.11 0.49 -8.73
N GLU A 8 -10.76 -0.39 -9.48
CA GLU A 8 -11.00 -1.78 -9.07
C GLU A 8 -9.69 -2.52 -8.79
N THR A 9 -8.71 -2.38 -9.69
CA THR A 9 -7.39 -3.00 -9.54
C THR A 9 -6.69 -2.55 -8.25
N LEU A 10 -6.78 -1.27 -7.90
CA LEU A 10 -6.18 -0.74 -6.68
C LEU A 10 -6.90 -1.21 -5.40
N LEU A 11 -8.22 -1.39 -5.45
CA LEU A 11 -9.00 -1.92 -4.34
C LEU A 11 -8.66 -3.39 -4.09
N ASP A 12 -8.58 -4.20 -5.15
CA ASP A 12 -8.17 -5.60 -5.05
C ASP A 12 -6.75 -5.72 -4.49
N PHE A 13 -5.83 -4.87 -4.97
CA PHE A 13 -4.46 -4.82 -4.46
C PHE A 13 -4.42 -4.45 -2.96
N LEU A 14 -5.23 -3.48 -2.52
CA LEU A 14 -5.32 -3.09 -1.12
C LEU A 14 -5.80 -4.26 -0.24
N GLU A 15 -6.83 -5.00 -0.69
CA GLU A 15 -7.37 -6.14 0.04
C GLU A 15 -6.33 -7.27 0.16
N GLN A 16 -5.68 -7.63 -0.94
CA GLN A 16 -4.61 -8.62 -0.93
C GLN A 16 -3.47 -8.21 0.00
N ARG A 17 -3.11 -6.93 0.02
CA ARG A 17 -2.04 -6.42 0.87
C ARG A 17 -2.40 -6.51 2.35
N ARG A 18 -3.65 -6.20 2.72
CA ARG A 18 -4.15 -6.38 4.10
C ARG A 18 -4.06 -7.83 4.54
N LEU A 19 -4.50 -8.77 3.70
CA LEU A 19 -4.44 -10.20 4.01
C LEU A 19 -2.99 -10.67 4.23
N GLN A 20 -2.08 -10.32 3.33
CA GLN A 20 -0.66 -10.66 3.42
C GLN A 20 -0.01 -10.09 4.70
N LEU A 21 -0.25 -8.81 4.99
CA LEU A 21 0.37 -8.14 6.14
C LEU A 21 -0.24 -8.56 7.48
N THR A 22 -1.49 -9.00 7.48
CA THR A 22 -2.11 -9.61 8.66
C THR A 22 -1.52 -10.99 8.94
N ALA A 23 -1.24 -11.78 7.90
CA ALA A 23 -0.57 -13.07 8.02
C ALA A 23 0.92 -12.95 8.39
N SER A 24 1.57 -11.84 7.99
CA SER A 24 2.99 -11.57 8.26
C SER A 24 3.21 -10.15 8.83
N PRO A 25 2.91 -9.90 10.12
CA PRO A 25 3.05 -8.57 10.73
C PRO A 25 4.48 -8.00 10.69
N GLY A 26 5.51 -8.87 10.70
CA GLY A 26 6.90 -8.44 10.60
C GLY A 26 7.24 -7.72 9.28
N GLU A 27 6.54 -8.05 8.19
CA GLU A 27 6.68 -7.34 6.92
C GLU A 27 6.09 -5.92 6.98
N ALA A 28 4.97 -5.75 7.71
CA ALA A 28 4.36 -4.45 7.91
C ALA A 28 5.29 -3.52 8.68
N GLU A 29 5.95 -4.03 9.71
CA GLU A 29 6.96 -3.28 10.46
C GLU A 29 8.18 -2.92 9.62
N ALA A 30 8.68 -3.85 8.80
CA ALA A 30 9.82 -3.61 7.92
C ALA A 30 9.52 -2.50 6.90
N LEU A 31 8.31 -2.48 6.33
CA LEU A 31 7.85 -1.42 5.41
C LEU A 31 7.79 -0.04 6.08
N LEU A 32 7.48 -0.01 7.38
CA LEU A 32 7.28 1.22 8.15
C LEU A 32 8.50 1.61 8.99
N LYS A 33 9.63 0.90 8.90
CA LYS A 33 10.87 1.15 9.66
C LYS A 33 11.70 2.35 9.17
N GLN A 34 11.12 3.26 8.37
CA GLN A 34 11.81 4.49 7.99
C GLN A 34 11.80 5.50 9.15
N PRO A 35 12.97 5.98 9.62
CA PRO A 35 13.11 6.75 10.86
C PRO A 35 12.51 8.17 10.83
N ARG A 36 11.77 8.55 9.78
CA ARG A 36 11.30 9.93 9.57
C ARG A 36 9.82 10.05 9.20
N ARG A 37 9.01 9.00 9.39
CA ARG A 37 7.57 9.09 9.11
C ARG A 37 6.79 9.40 10.39
N PRO A 38 5.94 10.44 10.41
CA PRO A 38 4.96 10.59 11.48
C PRO A 38 4.10 9.33 11.48
N ARG A 39 4.18 8.55 12.56
CA ARG A 39 3.26 7.43 12.76
C ARG A 39 1.97 8.00 13.32
N ARG A 40 0.89 7.68 12.64
CA ARG A 40 -0.45 7.82 13.17
C ARG A 40 -0.68 6.65 14.11
N ASP A 41 -0.60 6.91 15.40
CA ASP A 41 -0.76 5.87 16.44
C ASP A 41 -2.22 5.40 16.58
N ASP A 42 -3.16 6.08 15.91
CA ASP A 42 -4.58 5.73 15.84
C ASP A 42 -4.91 4.63 14.82
N LEU A 43 -3.93 4.14 14.06
CA LEU A 43 -4.12 3.11 13.04
C LEU A 43 -3.25 1.86 13.28
N PRO A 44 -3.80 0.65 13.04
CA PRO A 44 -3.00 -0.57 13.05
C PRO A 44 -1.82 -0.50 12.06
N VAL A 45 -0.67 -1.06 12.46
CA VAL A 45 0.57 -1.09 11.66
C VAL A 45 0.33 -1.75 10.28
N THR A 46 -0.48 -2.80 10.23
CA THR A 46 -0.84 -3.52 9.00
C THR A 46 -1.67 -2.66 8.04
N GLU A 47 -2.58 -1.86 8.58
CA GLU A 47 -3.42 -0.94 7.80
C GLU A 47 -2.56 0.18 7.21
N LEU A 48 -1.70 0.79 8.02
CA LEU A 48 -0.78 1.84 7.57
C LEU A 48 0.19 1.32 6.49
N ALA A 49 0.71 0.10 6.66
CA ALA A 49 1.59 -0.54 5.67
C ALA A 49 0.86 -0.92 4.38
N SER A 50 -0.43 -1.25 4.45
CA SER A 50 -1.27 -1.54 3.27
C SER A 50 -1.47 -0.27 2.43
N TRP A 51 -1.84 0.85 3.07
CA TRP A 51 -1.96 2.15 2.39
C TRP A 51 -0.62 2.66 1.85
N PHE A 52 0.48 2.40 2.56
CA PHE A 52 1.81 2.71 2.03
C PHE A 52 2.10 1.96 0.72
N GLY A 53 1.68 0.68 0.62
CA GLY A 53 1.75 -0.09 -0.61
C GLY A 53 0.95 0.54 -1.75
N VAL A 54 -0.32 0.88 -1.51
CA VAL A 54 -1.18 1.55 -2.50
C VAL A 54 -0.58 2.88 -2.95
N ALA A 55 -0.07 3.70 -2.02
CA ALA A 55 0.58 4.96 -2.34
C ALA A 55 1.85 4.76 -3.20
N ARG A 56 2.64 3.71 -2.96
CA ARG A 56 3.77 3.37 -3.84
C ARG A 56 3.31 2.99 -5.24
N VAL A 57 2.21 2.24 -5.37
CA VAL A 57 1.66 1.90 -6.67
C VAL A 57 1.16 3.16 -7.37
N LEU A 58 0.39 4.03 -6.71
CA LEU A 58 -0.08 5.31 -7.25
C LEU A 58 1.03 6.27 -7.66
N LEU A 59 2.08 6.40 -6.86
CA LEU A 59 3.20 7.31 -7.13
C LEU A 59 4.19 6.75 -8.16
N ASN A 60 4.21 5.43 -8.38
CA ASN A 60 5.02 4.79 -9.43
C ASN A 60 4.17 4.32 -10.63
N LEU A 61 2.86 4.61 -10.66
CA LEU A 61 1.93 4.15 -11.69
C LEU A 61 2.25 4.77 -13.06
N ASP A 62 2.90 5.94 -13.09
CA ASP A 62 3.43 6.53 -14.32
C ASP A 62 4.49 5.63 -14.98
N GLU A 63 5.36 4.94 -14.21
CA GLU A 63 6.35 4.00 -14.77
C GLU A 63 5.75 2.66 -15.21
N VAL A 64 4.64 2.23 -14.58
CA VAL A 64 4.01 0.93 -14.86
C VAL A 64 3.07 1.01 -16.08
N ILE A 65 2.37 2.14 -16.29
CA ILE A 65 1.46 2.32 -17.43
C ILE A 65 2.24 2.57 -18.73
N HIS A 66 3.35 3.33 -18.71
CA HIS A 66 4.14 3.62 -19.91
C HIS A 66 4.98 2.43 -20.42
N ARG A 67 4.99 1.29 -19.71
CA ARG A 67 5.74 0.08 -20.07
C ARG A 67 4.83 -1.06 -20.54
N GLY A 68 3.63 -0.73 -21.03
CA GLY A 68 2.68 -1.64 -21.70
C GLY A 68 2.65 -1.44 -23.20
#